data_AF-A0AAU0V0P5-F1
#
_entry.id   AF-A0AAU0V0P5-F1
#
_cell.length_a   1.000
_cell.length_b   1.000
_cell.length_c   1.000
_cell.angle_alpha   90.00
_cell.angle_beta   90.00
_cell.angle_gamma   90.00
#
_symmetry.space_group_name_H-M   'P 1'
#
loop_
_entity.id
_entity.type
_entity.pdbx_description
1 polymer ?
#
loop_
_entity_poly.entity_id
_entity_poly.type
_entity_poly.pdbx_seq_one_letter_code
_entity_poly.pdbx_strand_id
1 'polypeptide(L)'
;MTTQPRIPLDDLTSDALDALYEQLEQADLDAEQQARHFRTICGERESYRQAWKHEQKHRATAEARVRELEADVARLTAGQCIDSRAMCEQHHAPPVAGCPYPRCRAATGRAATA
;
A
#
# COMPACT_ATOMS: atom_id res chain seq x y z
N MET A 1 -39.39 48.19 35.89
CA MET A 1 -40.13 46.93 35.57
C MET A 1 -40.72 47.11 34.18
N THR A 2 -40.04 46.60 33.15
CA THR A 2 -40.54 46.68 31.78
C THR A 2 -41.48 45.50 31.55
N THR A 3 -42.79 45.75 31.67
CA THR A 3 -43.82 44.78 31.35
C THR A 3 -43.77 44.53 29.84
N GLN A 4 -43.28 43.36 29.42
CA GLN A 4 -43.40 42.93 28.03
C GLN A 4 -44.89 42.78 27.69
N PRO A 5 -45.37 43.34 26.56
CA PRO A 5 -46.73 43.13 26.12
C PRO A 5 -46.94 41.64 25.81
N ARG A 6 -47.91 41.00 26.47
CA ARG A 6 -48.33 39.63 26.14
C ARG A 6 -49.21 39.69 24.90
N ILE A 7 -48.69 39.16 23.80
CA ILE A 7 -49.45 38.95 22.57
C ILE A 7 -50.41 37.77 22.86
N PRO A 8 -51.74 37.93 22.66
CA PRO A 8 -52.66 36.80 22.77
C PRO A 8 -52.32 35.78 21.69
N LEU A 9 -52.09 34.53 22.08
CA LEU A 9 -51.94 33.43 21.14
C LEU A 9 -53.34 33.15 20.58
N ASP A 10 -53.62 33.62 19.36
CA ASP A 10 -54.75 33.11 18.59
C ASP A 10 -54.37 31.78 17.92
N ASP A 11 -55.35 30.98 17.52
CA ASP A 11 -55.12 29.63 17.00
C ASP A 11 -54.14 29.61 15.79
N LEU A 12 -54.14 30.68 14.97
CA LEU A 12 -53.22 30.84 13.85
C LEU A 12 -51.76 31.05 14.30
N THR A 13 -51.54 31.74 15.41
CA THR A 13 -50.21 31.89 16.02
C THR A 13 -49.75 30.63 16.78
N SER A 14 -50.67 29.78 17.25
CA SER A 14 -50.33 28.48 17.85
C SER A 14 -49.85 27.49 16.79
N ASP A 15 -50.59 27.35 15.69
CA ASP A 15 -50.24 26.43 14.59
C ASP A 15 -48.88 26.77 13.96
N ALA A 16 -48.60 28.06 13.80
CA ALA A 16 -47.31 28.53 13.29
C ALA A 16 -46.15 28.22 14.24
N LEU A 17 -46.40 28.24 15.55
CA LEU A 17 -45.40 27.91 16.56
C LEU A 17 -45.11 26.41 16.60
N ASP A 18 -46.15 25.58 16.51
CA ASP A 18 -46.01 24.12 16.44
C ASP A 18 -45.22 23.70 15.19
N ALA A 19 -45.51 24.29 14.04
CA ALA A 19 -44.75 24.07 12.81
C ALA A 19 -43.26 24.45 12.93
N LEU A 20 -42.94 25.50 13.69
CA LEU A 20 -41.55 25.89 13.95
C LEU A 20 -40.85 24.90 14.89
N TYR A 21 -41.56 24.36 15.89
CA TYR A 21 -41.00 23.31 16.75
C TYR A 21 -40.77 22.00 16.00
N GLU A 22 -41.69 21.60 15.11
CA GLU A 22 -41.50 20.45 14.22
C GLU A 22 -40.29 20.64 13.30
N GLN A 23 -40.12 21.85 12.73
CA GLN A 23 -38.95 22.16 11.91
C GLN A 23 -37.65 22.12 12.70
N LEU A 24 -37.66 22.57 13.96
CA LEU A 24 -36.50 22.53 14.83
C LEU A 24 -36.13 21.09 15.20
N GLU A 25 -37.12 20.27 15.56
CA GLU A 25 -36.91 18.84 15.82
C GLU A 25 -36.35 18.13 14.59
N GLN A 26 -36.91 18.39 13.41
CA GLN A 26 -36.42 17.81 12.17
C GLN A 26 -34.98 18.25 11.87
N ALA A 27 -34.64 19.51 12.08
CA ALA A 27 -33.29 20.02 11.88
C ALA A 27 -32.27 19.36 12.84
N ASP A 28 -32.66 19.12 14.09
CA ASP A 28 -31.82 18.42 15.06
C ASP A 28 -31.59 16.96 14.66
N LEU A 29 -32.63 16.26 14.21
CA LEU A 29 -32.53 14.89 13.72
C LEU A 29 -31.62 14.79 12.48
N ASP A 30 -31.76 15.72 11.54
CA ASP A 30 -30.92 15.78 10.34
C ASP A 30 -29.45 16.04 10.69
N ALA A 31 -29.19 16.96 11.63
CA ALA A 31 -27.85 17.25 12.11
C ALA A 31 -27.20 16.01 12.78
N GLU A 32 -27.96 15.29 13.60
CA GLU A 32 -27.49 14.04 14.19
C GLU A 32 -27.19 12.97 13.13
N GLN A 33 -28.06 12.83 12.14
CA GLN A 33 -27.88 11.86 11.06
C GLN A 33 -26.61 12.18 10.25
N GLN A 34 -26.40 13.45 9.91
CA GLN A 34 -25.19 13.91 9.21
C GLN A 34 -23.93 13.64 10.05
N ALA A 35 -23.97 13.90 11.35
CA ALA A 35 -22.83 13.62 12.24
C ALA A 35 -22.50 12.12 12.31
N ARG A 36 -23.51 11.24 12.34
CA ARG A 36 -23.33 9.78 12.26
C ARG A 36 -22.69 9.38 10.93
N HIS A 37 -23.22 9.89 9.81
CA HIS A 37 -22.72 9.57 8.48
C HIS A 37 -21.26 10.02 8.30
N PHE A 38 -20.93 11.24 8.75
CA PHE A 38 -19.58 11.77 8.70
C PHE A 38 -18.59 10.90 9.50
N ARG A 39 -18.98 10.45 10.70
CA ARG A 39 -18.14 9.53 11.50
C ARG A 39 -17.87 8.22 10.78
N THR A 40 -18.86 7.65 10.10
CA THR A 40 -18.69 6.43 9.29
C THR A 40 -17.66 6.65 8.18
N ILE A 41 -17.82 7.70 7.36
CA ILE A 41 -16.89 8.00 6.25
C ILE A 41 -15.46 8.22 6.77
N CYS A 42 -15.30 8.98 7.85
CA CYS A 42 -13.98 9.22 8.44
C CYS A 42 -13.34 7.92 8.96
N GLY A 43 -14.13 7.05 9.60
CA GLY A 43 -13.69 5.75 10.09
C GLY A 43 -13.25 4.82 8.96
N GLU A 44 -14.05 4.72 7.90
CA GLU A 44 -13.71 3.93 6.70
C GLU A 44 -12.41 4.44 6.06
N ARG A 45 -12.28 5.76 5.89
CA ARG A 45 -11.07 6.37 5.32
C ARG A 45 -9.82 6.06 6.14
N GLU A 46 -9.90 6.11 7.46
CA GLU A 46 -8.77 5.77 8.33
C GLU A 46 -8.45 4.27 8.26
N SER A 47 -9.48 3.41 8.23
CA SER A 47 -9.31 1.96 8.02
C SER A 47 -8.57 1.66 6.72
N TYR A 48 -8.98 2.27 5.60
CA TYR A 48 -8.28 2.15 4.32
C TYR A 48 -6.83 2.61 4.39
N ARG A 49 -6.56 3.75 5.04
CA ARG A 49 -5.21 4.26 5.22
C ARG A 49 -4.33 3.27 5.99
N GLN A 50 -4.85 2.66 7.06
CA GLN A 50 -4.11 1.69 7.85
C GLN A 50 -3.87 0.39 7.10
N ALA A 51 -4.89 -0.14 6.41
CA ALA A 51 -4.75 -1.32 5.56
C ALA A 51 -3.69 -1.11 4.46
N TRP A 52 -3.68 0.07 3.83
CA TRP A 52 -2.69 0.43 2.82
C TRP A 52 -1.26 0.49 3.38
N LYS A 53 -1.06 1.05 4.58
CA LYS A 53 0.26 1.05 5.25
C LYS A 53 0.74 -0.38 5.54
N HIS A 54 -0.17 -1.24 6.01
CA HIS A 54 0.15 -2.65 6.27
C HIS A 54 0.55 -3.37 4.97
N GLU A 55 -0.21 -3.18 3.89
CA GLU A 55 0.10 -3.74 2.57
C GLU A 55 1.47 -3.27 2.05
N GLN A 56 1.76 -1.97 2.14
CA GLN A 56 3.08 -1.44 1.76
C GLN A 56 4.22 -2.10 2.55
N LYS A 57 4.04 -2.28 3.86
CA LYS A 57 5.05 -2.94 4.71
C LYS A 57 5.25 -4.40 4.31
N HIS A 58 4.17 -5.14 4.02
CA HIS A 58 4.26 -6.52 3.54
C HIS A 58 4.96 -6.61 2.20
N ARG A 59 4.59 -5.73 1.27
CA ARG A 59 5.26 -5.64 -0.03
C ARG A 59 6.75 -5.35 0.10
N ALA A 60 7.14 -4.37 0.91
CA ALA A 60 8.54 -4.04 1.13
C ALA A 60 9.33 -5.22 1.74
N THR A 61 8.71 -5.95 2.67
CA THR A 61 9.30 -7.17 3.26
C THR A 61 9.49 -8.27 2.21
N ALA A 62 8.47 -8.51 1.38
CA ALA A 62 8.54 -9.50 0.30
C ALA A 62 9.61 -9.14 -0.74
N GLU A 63 9.69 -7.87 -1.15
CA GLU A 63 10.70 -7.37 -2.09
C GLU A 63 12.13 -7.47 -1.53
N ALA A 64 12.31 -7.28 -0.21
CA ALA A 64 13.60 -7.53 0.44
C ALA A 64 13.96 -9.03 0.39
N ARG A 65 12.98 -9.90 0.69
CA ARG A 65 13.18 -11.35 0.66
C ARG A 65 13.50 -11.87 -0.74
N VAL A 66 12.86 -11.33 -1.78
CA VAL A 66 13.19 -11.66 -3.17
C VAL A 66 14.65 -11.31 -3.48
N ARG A 67 15.10 -10.11 -3.11
CA ARG A 67 16.49 -9.69 -3.32
C ARG A 67 17.51 -10.57 -2.59
N GLU A 68 17.20 -10.99 -1.37
CA GLU A 68 18.03 -11.97 -0.64
C GLU A 68 18.11 -13.30 -1.39
N LEU A 69 16.96 -13.82 -1.83
CA LEU A 69 16.90 -15.08 -2.57
C LEU A 69 17.63 -15.00 -3.91
N GLU A 70 17.52 -13.88 -4.64
CA GLU A 70 18.26 -13.64 -5.87
C GLU A 70 19.78 -13.64 -5.61
N ALA A 71 20.23 -13.00 -4.53
CA ALA A 71 21.63 -13.01 -4.13
C ALA A 71 22.11 -14.43 -3.77
N ASP A 72 21.28 -15.20 -3.06
CA ASP A 72 21.59 -16.59 -2.73
C ASP A 72 21.62 -17.49 -3.97
N VAL A 73 20.68 -17.33 -4.90
CA VAL A 73 20.69 -18.03 -6.19
C VAL A 73 21.97 -17.70 -6.95
N ALA A 74 22.33 -16.42 -7.06
CA ALA A 74 23.57 -16.00 -7.71
C ALA A 74 24.80 -16.62 -7.02
N ARG A 75 24.85 -16.63 -5.69
CA ARG A 75 25.95 -17.21 -4.92
C ARG A 75 26.05 -18.73 -5.09
N LEU A 76 24.93 -19.43 -5.05
CA LEU A 76 24.88 -20.90 -5.14
C LEU A 76 25.15 -21.38 -6.57
N THR A 77 24.71 -20.63 -7.58
CA THR A 77 24.95 -20.95 -8.99
C THR A 77 26.31 -20.46 -9.49
N ALA A 78 26.97 -19.54 -8.78
CA ALA A 78 28.31 -19.07 -9.11
C ALA A 78 29.32 -20.23 -9.09
N GLY A 79 29.71 -20.67 -10.29
CA GLY A 79 30.67 -21.75 -10.49
C GLY A 79 30.05 -23.15 -10.57
N GLN A 80 28.72 -23.30 -10.50
CA GLN A 80 28.02 -24.56 -10.75
C GLN A 80 27.72 -24.76 -12.24
N CYS A 81 28.67 -24.46 -13.13
CA CYS A 81 28.52 -24.81 -14.54
C CYS A 81 28.27 -26.33 -14.62
N ILE A 82 27.04 -26.70 -14.97
CA ILE A 82 26.60 -28.09 -15.19
C ILE A 82 27.14 -28.63 -16.52
N ASP A 83 27.63 -27.74 -17.37
CA ASP A 83 28.29 -28.10 -18.61
C ASP A 83 29.76 -28.47 -18.35
N SER A 84 30.11 -29.67 -18.81
CA SER A 84 31.51 -30.11 -18.83
C SER A 84 32.36 -29.13 -19.65
N ARG A 85 33.65 -29.01 -19.34
CA ARG A 85 34.60 -28.21 -20.12
C ARG A 85 34.50 -28.44 -21.63
N ALA A 86 34.21 -29.69 -22.04
CA ALA A 86 34.03 -30.08 -23.43
C ALA A 86 32.81 -29.43 -24.11
N MET A 87 31.72 -29.17 -23.37
CA MET A 87 30.54 -28.45 -23.88
C MET A 87 30.85 -26.96 -24.08
N CYS A 88 31.56 -26.33 -23.14
CA CYS A 88 31.97 -24.93 -23.26
C CYS A 88 32.94 -24.68 -24.45
N GLU A 89 33.85 -25.62 -24.72
CA GLU A 89 34.82 -25.54 -25.82
C GLU A 89 34.19 -25.76 -27.22
N GLN A 90 32.96 -26.30 -27.31
CA GLN A 90 32.23 -26.46 -28.59
C GLN A 90 31.54 -25.17 -29.05
N HIS A 91 31.06 -24.35 -28.12
CA HIS A 91 30.29 -23.15 -28.45
C HIS A 91 31.11 -21.86 -28.39
N HIS A 92 32.26 -21.89 -27.72
CA HIS A 92 33.11 -20.73 -27.56
C HIS A 92 34.58 -21.08 -27.78
N ALA A 93 35.31 -20.24 -28.52
CA ALA A 93 36.76 -20.30 -28.58
C ALA A 93 37.35 -19.74 -27.26
N PRO A 94 38.14 -20.50 -26.49
CA PRO A 94 38.84 -19.97 -25.33
C PRO A 94 39.93 -18.97 -25.76
N PRO A 95 40.16 -17.87 -24.99
CA PRO A 95 39.39 -17.44 -23.83
C PRO A 95 38.08 -16.75 -24.25
N VAL A 96 36.99 -17.12 -23.57
CA VAL A 96 35.67 -16.51 -23.82
C VAL A 96 35.58 -15.18 -23.07
N ALA A 97 35.85 -14.07 -23.76
CA ALA A 97 35.61 -12.74 -23.21
C ALA A 97 34.12 -12.59 -22.85
N GLY A 98 33.82 -12.26 -21.59
CA GLY A 98 32.43 -12.08 -21.11
C GLY A 98 31.74 -13.35 -20.57
N CYS A 99 32.47 -14.43 -20.27
CA CYS A 99 31.88 -15.59 -19.61
C CYS A 99 31.23 -15.21 -18.26
N PRO A 100 29.93 -15.50 -18.03
CA PRO A 100 29.23 -15.14 -16.78
C PRO A 100 29.72 -15.94 -15.56
N TYR A 101 30.58 -16.94 -15.77
CA TYR A 101 31.14 -17.78 -14.71
C TYR A 101 32.62 -17.43 -14.44
N PRO A 102 32.93 -16.61 -13.42
CA PRO A 102 34.27 -16.06 -13.19
C PRO A 102 35.34 -17.10 -12.80
N ARG A 103 34.93 -18.32 -12.46
CA ARG A 103 35.82 -19.46 -12.14
C ARG A 103 35.91 -20.52 -13.24
N CYS A 104 35.32 -20.27 -14.41
CA CYS A 104 35.38 -21.22 -15.51
C CYS A 104 36.83 -21.39 -15.98
N ARG A 105 37.35 -22.63 -15.96
CA ARG A 105 38.71 -22.96 -16.45
C ARG A 105 38.91 -22.67 -17.96
N ALA A 106 37.84 -22.46 -18.71
CA ALA A 106 37.89 -22.01 -20.11
C ALA A 106 37.91 -20.48 -20.25
N ALA A 107 37.43 -19.74 -19.23
CA ALA A 107 37.53 -18.28 -19.16
C ALA A 107 38.90 -17.82 -18.65
N THR A 108 39.49 -18.57 -17.71
CA THR A 108 40.88 -18.37 -17.26
C THR A 108 41.81 -19.09 -18.24
N GLY A 109 42.24 -18.41 -19.32
CA GLY A 109 43.32 -18.91 -20.17
C GLY A 109 44.51 -19.37 -19.32
N ARG A 110 45.22 -20.43 -19.75
CA ARG A 110 46.40 -20.98 -19.06
C ARG A 110 47.42 -19.86 -18.76
N ALA A 111 47.38 -19.32 -17.55
CA ALA A 111 48.38 -18.40 -17.02
C ALA A 111 48.92 -18.98 -15.69
N ALA A 112 49.59 -20.13 -15.79
CA ALA A 112 50.39 -20.69 -14.70
C ALA A 112 51.37 -21.74 -15.27
N THR A 113 52.31 -21.32 -16.13
CA THR A 113 53.60 -21.99 -16.34
C THR A 113 54.53 -21.04 -17.11
N ALA A 114 55.34 -20.29 -16.37
CA ALA A 114 56.69 -19.85 -16.73
C ALA A 114 57.40 -19.46 -15.42
#